data_AF-A0A0W8CWS4-F1
#
_entry.id   AF-A0A0W8CWS4-F1
#
_cell.length_a   1.000
_cell.length_b   1.000
_cell.length_c   1.000
_cell.angle_alpha   90.00
_cell.angle_beta   90.00
_cell.angle_gamma   90.00
#
_symmetry.space_group_name_H-M   'P 1'
#
loop_
_entity.id
_entity.type
_entity.pdbx_description
1 polymer ?
#
loop_
_entity_poly.entity_id
_entity_poly.type
_entity_poly.pdbx_seq_one_letter_code
_entity_poly.pdbx_strand_id
1 'polypeptide(L)'
;MRAFAVYLRRYKNNGAIALPQNSGKTVSLHANMLNHIAEGVELHPYVLLPVNFGGVHWGCLVIDKAAKKIKTYDSMGGKKNMKFLKAMTSEIIEKTTGGDKFTNTTVTEPIQTDGDNCGVFVCLCSGLFK
;
A
#
# COMPACT_ATOMS: atom_id res chain seq x y z
N MET A 1 -18.78 -4.27 2.10
CA MET A 1 -17.92 -4.17 3.30
C MET A 1 -17.18 -2.83 3.29
N ARG A 2 -17.22 -2.07 4.39
CA ARG A 2 -16.35 -0.90 4.59
C ARG A 2 -15.20 -1.37 5.48
N ALA A 3 -13.97 -1.40 4.97
CA ALA A 3 -12.81 -1.67 5.82
C ALA A 3 -12.42 -0.38 6.54
N PHE A 4 -12.06 -0.53 7.81
CA PHE A 4 -11.47 0.51 8.62
C PHE A 4 -10.21 -0.08 9.24
N ALA A 5 -9.09 0.64 9.13
CA ALA A 5 -7.86 0.28 9.81
C ALA A 5 -7.87 0.99 11.17
N VAL A 6 -7.74 0.25 12.27
CA VAL A 6 -7.58 0.84 13.60
C VAL A 6 -6.11 1.14 13.81
N TYR A 7 -5.78 2.43 13.81
CA TYR A 7 -4.45 2.90 14.18
C TYR A 7 -4.31 2.85 15.70
N LEU A 8 -3.44 1.98 16.22
CA LEU A 8 -3.07 2.00 17.64
C LEU A 8 -2.22 3.25 17.91
N ARG A 9 -2.90 4.34 18.27
CA ARG A 9 -2.39 5.70 18.60
C ARG A 9 -1.18 5.74 19.55
N ARG A 10 -0.82 4.61 20.18
CA ARG A 10 0.33 4.43 21.06
C ARG A 10 1.68 4.33 20.32
N TYR A 11 1.70 4.02 19.02
CA TYR A 11 2.90 4.00 18.18
C TYR A 11 2.90 5.21 17.22
N LYS A 12 3.34 6.38 17.68
CA LYS A 12 3.10 7.71 17.06
C LYS A 12 3.75 7.98 15.68
N ASN A 13 4.35 7.00 15.00
CA ASN A 13 5.24 7.25 13.87
C ASN A 13 4.74 6.76 12.50
N ASN A 14 3.51 6.28 12.35
CA ASN A 14 3.05 5.69 11.09
C ASN A 14 1.73 6.32 10.59
N GLY A 15 1.53 6.37 9.26
CA GLY A 15 0.26 6.75 8.64
C GLY A 15 -0.39 5.58 7.90
N ALA A 16 -1.72 5.48 7.89
CA ALA A 16 -2.45 4.52 7.07
C ALA A 16 -3.52 5.22 6.23
N ILE A 17 -3.49 5.01 4.90
CA ILE A 17 -4.43 5.62 3.96
C ILE A 17 -5.11 4.50 3.18
N ALA A 18 -6.38 4.23 3.47
CA ALA A 18 -7.14 3.22 2.75
C ALA A 18 -7.52 3.73 1.36
N LEU A 19 -7.12 2.99 0.32
CA LEU A 19 -7.53 3.30 -1.05
C LEU A 19 -8.98 2.85 -1.29
N PRO A 20 -9.75 3.59 -2.11
CA PRO A 20 -11.10 3.19 -2.48
C PRO A 20 -11.09 1.85 -3.24
N GLN A 21 -12.25 1.19 -3.26
CA GLN A 21 -12.41 -0.07 -4.01
C GLN A 21 -12.11 0.15 -5.49
N ASN A 22 -11.29 -0.72 -6.06
CA ASN A 22 -10.99 -0.67 -7.49
C ASN A 22 -11.98 -1.55 -8.27
N SER A 23 -12.69 -0.95 -9.23
CA SER A 23 -13.59 -1.65 -10.18
C SER A 23 -12.87 -2.16 -11.45
N GLY A 24 -11.55 -2.06 -11.53
CA GLY A 24 -10.71 -2.64 -12.60
C GLY A 24 -10.56 -1.80 -13.87
N LYS A 25 -11.01 -0.53 -13.91
CA LYS A 25 -11.07 0.28 -15.14
C LYS A 25 -9.93 1.28 -15.33
N THR A 26 -9.29 1.76 -14.26
CA THR A 26 -8.16 2.69 -14.38
C THR A 26 -7.25 2.60 -13.16
N VAL A 27 -5.93 2.71 -13.38
CA VAL A 27 -4.91 2.71 -12.32
C VAL A 27 -4.77 4.08 -11.66
N SER A 28 -5.15 5.14 -12.36
CA SER A 28 -4.85 6.51 -11.92
C SER A 28 -5.55 6.86 -10.62
N LEU A 29 -4.73 7.18 -9.62
CA LEU A 29 -5.17 7.68 -8.33
C LEU A 29 -5.74 9.10 -8.48
N HIS A 30 -6.89 9.32 -7.86
CA HIS A 30 -7.50 10.65 -7.84
C HIS A 30 -6.55 11.67 -7.18
N ALA A 31 -6.51 12.91 -7.67
CA ALA A 31 -5.58 13.95 -7.20
C ALA A 31 -5.62 14.14 -5.66
N ASN A 32 -6.81 14.15 -5.06
CA ASN A 32 -6.95 14.25 -3.60
C ASN A 32 -6.28 13.09 -2.85
N MET A 33 -6.29 11.88 -3.43
CA MET A 33 -5.61 10.72 -2.85
C MET A 33 -4.10 10.88 -2.92
N LEU A 34 -3.58 11.36 -4.05
CA LEU A 34 -2.16 11.67 -4.21
C LEU A 34 -1.71 12.74 -3.20
N ASN A 35 -2.51 13.78 -2.98
CA ASN A 35 -2.21 14.80 -1.98
C ASN A 35 -2.16 14.23 -0.56
N HIS A 36 -3.13 13.39 -0.16
CA HIS A 36 -3.08 12.73 1.15
C HIS A 36 -1.88 11.80 1.29
N ILE A 37 -1.49 11.09 0.21
CA ILE A 37 -0.28 10.26 0.21
C ILE A 37 0.96 11.13 0.39
N ALA A 38 1.06 12.25 -0.33
CA ALA A 38 2.16 13.20 -0.20
C ALA A 38 2.25 13.77 1.22
N GLU A 39 1.14 14.22 1.79
CA GLU A 39 1.06 14.67 3.19
C GLU A 39 1.49 13.58 4.18
N GLY A 40 1.02 12.34 3.96
CA GLY A 40 1.41 11.20 4.77
C GLY A 40 2.91 10.90 4.70
N VAL A 41 3.50 10.96 3.50
CA VAL A 41 4.94 10.79 3.29
C VAL A 41 5.74 11.95 3.90
N GLU A 42 5.20 13.16 3.92
CA GLU A 42 5.84 14.27 4.61
C GLU A 42 5.87 14.08 6.12
N LEU A 43 4.74 13.69 6.71
CA LEU A 43 4.55 13.62 8.16
C LEU A 43 5.07 12.34 8.82
N HIS A 44 5.20 11.24 8.06
CA HIS A 44 5.50 9.93 8.64
C HIS A 44 6.68 9.22 7.93
N PRO A 45 7.58 8.56 8.69
CA PRO A 45 8.63 7.73 8.11
C PRO A 45 8.09 6.53 7.32
N TYR A 46 6.93 5.99 7.74
CA TYR A 46 6.26 4.88 7.07
C TYR A 46 4.80 5.20 6.77
N VAL A 47 4.40 4.93 5.53
CA VAL A 47 3.00 5.05 5.08
C VAL A 47 2.52 3.71 4.55
N LEU A 48 1.50 3.14 5.20
CA LEU A 48 0.81 1.92 4.75
C LEU A 48 -0.41 2.27 3.91
N LEU A 49 -0.46 1.72 2.71
CA LEU A 49 -1.54 1.91 1.73
C LEU A 49 -2.22 0.56 1.46
N PRO A 50 -3.23 0.15 2.24
CA PRO A 50 -4.02 -1.04 1.93
C PRO A 50 -4.91 -0.79 0.71
N VAL A 51 -5.00 -1.78 -0.17
CA VAL A 51 -5.69 -1.72 -1.46
C VAL A 51 -6.68 -2.86 -1.56
N ASN A 52 -7.95 -2.53 -1.79
CA ASN A 52 -9.01 -3.50 -1.99
C ASN A 52 -9.23 -3.80 -3.48
N PHE A 53 -9.05 -5.06 -3.86
CA PHE A 53 -9.30 -5.58 -5.19
C PHE A 53 -10.69 -6.22 -5.24
N GLY A 54 -11.59 -5.64 -6.06
CA GLY A 54 -12.88 -6.24 -6.37
C GLY A 54 -13.83 -6.45 -5.18
N GLY A 55 -13.62 -5.77 -4.06
CA GLY A 55 -14.45 -5.89 -2.86
C GLY A 55 -14.08 -7.07 -1.94
N VAL A 56 -13.20 -7.98 -2.38
CA VAL A 56 -13.02 -9.31 -1.77
C VAL A 56 -11.58 -9.63 -1.39
N HIS A 57 -10.60 -8.96 -1.99
CA HIS A 57 -9.18 -9.24 -1.76
C HIS A 57 -8.42 -7.99 -1.34
N TRP A 58 -7.42 -8.16 -0.48
CA TRP A 58 -6.55 -7.08 0.00
C TRP A 58 -5.09 -7.33 -0.36
N GLY A 59 -4.45 -6.30 -0.90
CA GLY A 59 -2.99 -6.17 -0.94
C GLY A 59 -2.58 -4.84 -0.33
N CYS A 60 -1.28 -4.52 -0.37
CA CYS A 60 -0.81 -3.23 0.13
C CYS A 60 0.46 -2.73 -0.53
N LEU A 61 0.70 -1.43 -0.33
CA LEU A 61 2.00 -0.80 -0.51
C LEU A 61 2.48 -0.25 0.83
N VAL A 62 3.79 -0.25 1.06
CA VAL A 62 4.41 0.49 2.14
C VAL A 62 5.50 1.39 1.57
N ILE A 63 5.39 2.68 1.91
CA ILE A 63 6.40 3.68 1.59
C ILE A 63 7.29 3.83 2.81
N ASP A 64 8.59 3.61 2.61
CA ASP A 64 9.66 3.91 3.56
C ASP A 64 10.40 5.16 3.07
N LYS A 65 10.15 6.28 3.74
CA LYS A 65 10.72 7.59 3.36
C LYS A 65 12.24 7.60 3.49
N ALA A 66 12.76 7.02 4.58
CA ALA A 66 14.19 7.06 4.90
C ALA A 66 15.01 6.20 3.92
N ALA A 67 14.52 5.00 3.61
CA ALA A 67 15.17 4.11 2.66
C ALA A 67 14.91 4.49 1.19
N LYS A 68 14.00 5.43 0.92
CA LYS A 68 13.45 5.72 -0.41
C LYS A 68 12.99 4.44 -1.11
N LYS A 69 12.17 3.64 -0.42
CA LYS A 69 11.64 2.36 -0.93
C LYS A 69 10.13 2.36 -0.90
N ILE A 70 9.53 1.82 -1.96
CA ILE A 70 8.12 1.43 -1.96
C ILE A 70 8.07 -0.08 -2.12
N LYS A 71 7.48 -0.74 -1.12
CA LYS A 71 7.33 -2.19 -1.11
C LYS A 71 5.89 -2.56 -1.45
N THR A 72 5.68 -3.48 -2.38
CA THR A 72 4.35 -3.99 -2.75
C THR A 72 4.16 -5.41 -2.25
N TYR A 73 2.97 -5.74 -1.75
CA TYR A 73 2.68 -7.06 -1.21
C TYR A 73 1.25 -7.51 -1.53
N ASP A 74 1.13 -8.79 -1.88
CA ASP A 74 -0.12 -9.50 -2.10
C ASP A 74 0.06 -10.92 -1.55
N SER A 75 -0.63 -11.24 -0.45
CA SER A 75 -0.52 -12.53 0.24
C SER A 75 -1.02 -13.71 -0.60
N MET A 76 -1.83 -13.48 -1.64
CA MET A 76 -2.28 -14.52 -2.58
C MET A 76 -1.35 -14.64 -3.80
N GLY A 77 -0.30 -13.82 -3.91
CA GLY A 77 0.65 -13.89 -5.03
C GLY A 77 0.03 -13.58 -6.40
N GLY A 78 -1.09 -12.86 -6.46
CA GLY A 78 -1.85 -12.62 -7.68
C GLY A 78 -1.08 -11.74 -8.69
N LYS A 79 -0.66 -12.31 -9.84
CA LYS A 79 0.09 -11.58 -10.88
C LYS A 79 -0.61 -10.29 -11.36
N LYS A 80 -1.94 -10.32 -11.50
CA LYS A 80 -2.75 -9.16 -11.95
C LYS A 80 -2.73 -8.04 -10.90
N ASN A 81 -2.98 -8.38 -9.64
CA ASN A 81 -2.95 -7.42 -8.53
C ASN A 81 -1.55 -6.82 -8.37
N MET A 82 -0.51 -7.65 -8.48
CA MET A 82 0.87 -7.17 -8.41
C MET A 82 1.21 -6.19 -9.53
N LYS A 83 0.75 -6.44 -10.76
CA LYS A 83 0.90 -5.48 -11.87
C LYS A 83 0.21 -4.15 -11.56
N PHE A 84 -0.97 -4.21 -10.95
CA PHE A 84 -1.71 -3.02 -10.53
C PHE A 84 -0.99 -2.25 -9.41
N LEU A 85 -0.52 -2.93 -8.35
CA LEU A 85 0.26 -2.34 -7.27
C LEU A 85 1.50 -1.62 -7.82
N LYS A 86 2.24 -2.26 -8.72
CA LYS A 86 3.43 -1.66 -9.35
C LYS A 86 3.10 -0.42 -10.16
N ALA A 87 1.97 -0.40 -10.86
CA ALA A 87 1.57 0.75 -11.65
C ALA A 87 1.17 1.95 -10.75
N MET A 88 0.50 1.71 -9.62
CA MET A 88 0.27 2.74 -8.60
C MET A 88 1.58 3.22 -7.96
N THR A 89 2.56 2.33 -7.71
CA THR A 89 3.89 2.75 -7.24
C THR A 89 4.51 3.77 -8.19
N SER A 90 4.49 3.51 -9.50
CA SER A 90 5.03 4.45 -10.49
C SER A 90 4.33 5.81 -10.45
N GLU A 91 3.00 5.83 -10.36
CA GLU A 91 2.23 7.08 -10.27
C GLU A 91 2.53 7.85 -8.99
N ILE A 92 2.63 7.17 -7.84
CA ILE A 92 2.99 7.78 -6.56
C ILE A 92 4.38 8.42 -6.67
N ILE A 93 5.39 7.71 -7.21
CA ILE A 93 6.75 8.25 -7.36
C ILE A 93 6.74 9.48 -8.26
N GLU A 94 6.04 9.43 -9.40
CA GLU A 94 6.00 10.54 -10.35
C GLU A 94 5.32 11.78 -9.74
N LYS A 95 4.24 11.59 -8.97
CA LYS A 95 3.34 12.68 -8.56
C LYS A 95 3.50 13.16 -7.12
N THR A 96 4.09 12.38 -6.22
CA THR A 96 4.16 12.72 -4.79
C THR A 96 5.56 12.90 -4.25
N THR A 97 6.57 12.20 -4.78
CA THR A 97 7.93 12.24 -4.20
C THR A 97 8.86 13.27 -4.86
N GLY A 98 8.33 14.21 -5.64
CA GLY A 98 9.11 15.31 -6.23
C GLY A 98 10.26 14.88 -7.15
N GLY A 99 10.22 13.66 -7.69
CA GLY A 99 11.28 13.10 -8.53
C GLY A 99 12.43 12.43 -7.76
N ASP A 100 12.33 12.27 -6.44
CA ASP A 100 13.26 11.44 -5.69
C ASP A 100 13.24 10.00 -6.20
N LYS A 101 14.42 9.39 -6.35
CA LYS A 101 14.56 8.00 -6.83
C LYS A 101 14.15 7.00 -5.77
N PHE A 102 12.85 6.80 -5.60
CA PHE A 102 12.31 5.67 -4.86
C PHE A 102 12.51 4.38 -5.66
N THR A 103 12.91 3.32 -4.96
CA THR A 103 13.02 1.98 -5.56
C THR A 103 11.79 1.14 -5.24
N ASN A 104 11.35 0.33 -6.20
CA ASN A 104 10.21 -0.58 -6.02
C ASN A 104 10.71 -1.99 -5.67
N THR A 105 10.19 -2.60 -4.61
CA THR A 105 10.48 -3.99 -4.24
C THR A 105 9.18 -4.76 -4.02
N THR A 106 9.08 -5.96 -4.57
CA THR A 106 7.96 -6.85 -4.28
C THR A 106 8.33 -7.77 -3.13
N VAL A 107 7.48 -7.82 -2.11
CA VAL A 107 7.57 -8.84 -1.06
C VAL A 107 6.76 -10.05 -1.50
N THR A 108 7.40 -11.21 -1.47
CA THR A 108 6.83 -12.49 -1.93
C THR A 108 6.39 -13.39 -0.81
N GLU A 109 6.81 -13.14 0.43
CA GLU A 109 6.50 -13.97 1.59
C GLU A 109 6.08 -13.10 2.79
N PRO A 110 5.20 -13.60 3.67
CA PRO A 110 4.58 -14.92 3.64
C PRO A 110 3.42 -15.00 2.63
N ILE A 111 3.15 -16.18 2.08
CA ILE A 111 1.95 -16.46 1.27
C ILE A 111 0.84 -17.04 2.16
N GLN A 112 -0.38 -16.54 2.01
CA GLN A 112 -1.53 -17.11 2.71
C GLN A 112 -1.91 -18.47 2.09
N THR A 113 -2.29 -19.42 2.94
CA THR A 113 -2.74 -20.75 2.50
C THR A 113 -4.25 -20.90 2.50
N ASP A 114 -4.97 -19.90 3.00
CA ASP A 114 -6.44 -19.82 3.02
C ASP A 114 -6.98 -18.71 2.08
N GLY A 115 -8.30 -18.58 2.00
CA GLY A 115 -8.97 -17.61 1.12
C GLY A 115 -9.31 -16.26 1.76
N ASP A 116 -9.24 -16.12 3.07
CA ASP A 116 -9.97 -15.06 3.80
C ASP A 116 -9.08 -14.17 4.68
N ASN A 117 -7.81 -14.56 4.91
CA ASN A 117 -6.90 -13.84 5.80
C ASN A 117 -6.13 -12.69 5.13
N CYS A 118 -6.40 -12.35 3.87
CA CYS A 118 -5.64 -11.32 3.14
C CYS A 118 -5.54 -9.97 3.89
N GLY A 119 -6.61 -9.56 4.60
CA GLY A 119 -6.59 -8.38 5.46
C GLY A 119 -5.62 -8.48 6.64
N VAL A 120 -5.53 -9.66 7.27
CA VAL A 120 -4.59 -9.92 8.38
C VAL A 120 -3.14 -9.86 7.88
N PHE A 121 -2.87 -10.48 6.73
CA PHE A 121 -1.55 -10.43 6.10
C PHE A 121 -1.15 -9.00 5.71
N VAL A 122 -2.08 -8.18 5.20
CA VAL A 122 -1.85 -6.75 4.95
C VAL A 122 -1.50 -5.97 6.23
N CYS A 123 -2.17 -6.25 7.35
CA CYS A 123 -1.85 -5.63 8.64
C CYS A 123 -0.44 -6.05 9.13
N LEU A 124 -0.10 -7.33 9.01
CA LEU A 124 1.21 -7.88 9.36
C LEU A 124 2.33 -7.33 8.48
N CYS A 125 1.99 -6.93 7.26
CA CYS A 125 2.95 -6.47 6.28
C CYS A 125 3.83 -5.33 6.80
N SER A 126 3.25 -4.39 7.56
CA SER A 126 4.00 -3.34 8.25
C SER A 126 5.17 -3.85 9.11
N GLY A 127 5.04 -5.01 9.73
CA GLY A 127 6.08 -5.67 10.53
C GLY A 127 7.08 -6.50 9.71
N LEU A 128 6.70 -6.95 8.51
CA LEU A 128 7.57 -7.65 7.55
C LEU A 128 8.57 -6.72 6.87
N PHE A 129 8.38 -5.41 6.99
CA PHE A 129 9.15 -4.41 6.27
C PHE A 129 10.33 -3.80 7.05
N LYS A 130 10.67 -4.34 8.23
CA LYS A 130 11.88 -3.97 8.98
C LYS A 130 13.16 -4.28 8.21
#